data_AF-A0A0G4J463-F1
#
_entry.id   AF-A0A0G4J463-F1
#
_cell.length_a   1.000
_cell.length_b   1.000
_cell.length_c   1.000
_cell.angle_alpha   90.00
_cell.angle_beta   90.00
_cell.angle_gamma   90.00
#
_symmetry.space_group_name_H-M   'P 1'
#
loop_
_entity.id
_entity.type
_entity.pdbx_description
1 polymer ?
#
loop_
_entity_poly.entity_id
_entity_poly.type
_entity_poly.pdbx_seq_one_letter_code
_entity_poly.pdbx_strand_id
1 'polypeptide(L)'
;MLSPRVVVAICLCCTLQASLTNISRGIQEVHNLMTQSSSSPRDFTEVDRRKLSDIEHQLQSELQDARHLAAEDVKQLPPIASHLAMINALRAGVGNMTQMVETVCEAAVVHCDALDGNSLFKLTFAAGSLSPCPSHLVETFAWAYSRLSGQNGKALSDMVLVMAKCNVRNRPLLGRYARSIVEQDHSLTSYDVTNVVDALAKLRFADIELFLQLSQRAIGIMDTFSARDVARVAGAFATVDIFSFELLHQVSHRAIQVMDDMAAWDIAKLARAFATFNIADHDLFQHLLDRAAAIADTFKPHDIAEMKWALDTLHISVTGCGLFLDLLSGRGAPRGDVFDKRP
;
A
#
# COMPACT_ATOMS: atom_id res chain seq x y z
N MET A 1 -22.84 11.22 -48.25
CA MET A 1 -21.74 12.10 -47.82
C MET A 1 -21.75 12.16 -46.30
N LEU A 2 -20.65 11.80 -45.65
CA LEU A 2 -20.53 11.91 -44.19
C LEU A 2 -20.62 13.40 -43.80
N SER A 3 -21.29 13.70 -42.69
CA SER A 3 -21.41 15.10 -42.24
C SER A 3 -20.04 15.63 -41.84
N PRO A 4 -19.78 16.95 -41.95
CA PRO A 4 -18.50 17.56 -41.56
C PRO A 4 -18.09 17.22 -40.12
N ARG A 5 -19.05 17.06 -39.20
CA ARG A 5 -18.82 16.63 -37.82
C ARG A 5 -18.30 15.20 -37.72
N VAL A 6 -18.78 14.30 -38.58
CA VAL A 6 -18.33 12.90 -38.62
C VAL A 6 -16.95 12.80 -39.25
N VAL A 7 -16.63 13.62 -40.25
CA VAL A 7 -15.28 13.68 -40.83
C VAL A 7 -14.25 14.23 -39.82
N VAL A 8 -14.61 15.28 -39.07
CA VAL A 8 -13.75 15.82 -38.00
C VAL A 8 -13.54 14.80 -36.87
N ALA A 9 -14.60 14.07 -36.46
CA ALA A 9 -14.49 13.02 -35.45
C ALA A 9 -13.61 11.84 -35.90
N ILE A 10 -13.73 11.42 -37.17
CA ILE A 10 -12.89 10.35 -37.76
C ILE A 10 -11.44 10.81 -37.86
N CYS A 11 -11.17 12.04 -38.30
CA CYS A 11 -9.81 12.59 -38.35
C CYS A 11 -9.20 12.70 -36.95
N LEU A 12 -9.96 13.16 -35.93
CA LEU A 12 -9.49 13.19 -34.54
C LEU A 12 -9.16 11.78 -34.03
N CYS A 13 -10.03 10.79 -34.28
CA CYS A 13 -9.80 9.40 -33.87
C CYS A 13 -8.51 8.83 -34.48
N CYS A 14 -8.29 9.04 -35.79
CA CYS A 14 -7.09 8.56 -36.47
C CYS A 14 -5.81 9.24 -35.95
N THR A 15 -5.86 10.55 -35.65
CA THR A 15 -4.71 11.24 -35.06
C THR A 15 -4.44 10.78 -33.63
N LEU A 16 -5.48 10.57 -32.82
CA LEU A 16 -5.37 10.13 -31.43
C LEU A 16 -4.85 8.68 -31.33
N GLN A 17 -5.26 7.80 -32.24
CA GLN A 17 -4.76 6.43 -32.29
C GLN A 17 -3.28 6.36 -32.75
N ALA A 18 -2.88 7.24 -33.67
CA ALA A 18 -1.46 7.41 -34.03
C ALA A 18 -0.63 7.95 -32.86
N SER A 19 -1.17 8.92 -32.11
CA SER A 19 -0.57 9.44 -30.87
C SER A 19 -0.44 8.37 -29.80
N LEU A 20 -1.46 7.55 -29.52
CA LEU A 20 -1.35 6.45 -28.55
C LEU A 20 -0.30 5.39 -28.95
N THR A 21 -0.16 5.13 -30.24
CA THR A 21 0.87 4.23 -30.77
C THR A 21 2.27 4.83 -30.61
N ASN A 22 2.42 6.15 -30.82
CA ASN A 22 3.67 6.87 -30.57
C ASN A 22 3.99 6.92 -29.07
N ILE A 23 3.00 7.14 -28.22
CA ILE A 23 3.12 7.10 -26.76
C ILE A 23 3.62 5.73 -26.30
N SER A 24 3.01 4.65 -26.79
CA SER A 24 3.45 3.29 -26.46
C SER A 24 4.87 3.01 -26.92
N ARG A 25 5.27 3.54 -28.09
CA ARG A 25 6.64 3.39 -28.61
C ARG A 25 7.65 4.17 -27.78
N GLY A 26 7.35 5.42 -27.45
CA GLY A 26 8.20 6.26 -26.60
C GLY A 26 8.38 5.65 -25.20
N ILE A 27 7.32 5.10 -24.60
CA ILE A 27 7.40 4.37 -23.33
C ILE A 27 8.32 3.14 -23.43
N GLN A 28 8.22 2.38 -24.52
CA GLN A 28 9.07 1.22 -24.75
C GLN A 28 10.53 1.62 -24.95
N GLU A 29 10.79 2.74 -25.64
CA GLU A 29 12.13 3.29 -25.79
C GLU A 29 12.74 3.70 -24.45
N VAL A 30 11.95 4.37 -23.59
CA VAL A 30 12.37 4.68 -22.22
C VAL A 30 12.66 3.40 -21.43
N HIS A 31 11.78 2.41 -21.49
CA HIS A 31 12.00 1.13 -20.82
C HIS A 31 13.28 0.41 -21.30
N ASN A 32 13.55 0.43 -22.61
CA ASN A 32 14.76 -0.15 -23.18
C ASN A 32 16.02 0.60 -22.76
N LEU A 33 15.97 1.94 -22.69
CA LEU A 33 17.09 2.75 -22.18
C LEU A 33 17.38 2.44 -20.71
N MET A 34 16.34 2.26 -19.89
CA MET A 34 16.47 1.95 -18.45
C MET A 34 16.97 0.52 -18.17
N THR A 35 16.71 -0.44 -19.07
CA THR A 35 17.16 -1.84 -18.91
C THR A 35 18.58 -2.07 -19.44
N GLN A 36 19.05 -1.22 -20.36
CA GLN A 36 20.42 -1.24 -20.88
C GLN A 36 21.42 -0.56 -19.93
N SER A 37 20.99 0.42 -19.12
CA SER A 37 21.79 1.00 -18.05
C SER A 37 21.65 0.16 -16.77
N SER A 38 22.54 -0.81 -16.57
CA SER A 38 22.52 -1.75 -15.45
C SER A 38 22.86 -1.14 -14.07
N SER A 39 22.64 0.15 -13.84
CA SER A 39 22.97 0.79 -12.58
C SER A 39 22.07 1.99 -12.27
N SER A 40 21.89 2.22 -10.97
CA SER A 40 21.12 3.25 -10.27
C SER A 40 20.71 4.50 -11.08
N PRO A 41 19.55 5.14 -10.79
CA PRO A 41 19.10 6.40 -11.43
C PRO A 41 20.10 7.56 -11.44
N ARG A 42 21.20 7.45 -10.70
CA ARG A 42 22.32 8.39 -10.66
C ARG A 42 23.31 8.24 -11.83
N ASP A 43 23.28 7.12 -12.55
CA ASP A 43 24.24 6.77 -13.60
C ASP A 43 23.75 7.11 -15.02
N PHE A 44 22.57 7.73 -15.16
CA PHE A 44 22.11 8.23 -16.46
C PHE A 44 23.05 9.31 -17.00
N THR A 45 23.55 9.09 -18.21
CA THR A 45 24.36 10.08 -18.93
C THR A 45 23.53 11.30 -19.30
N GLU A 46 24.19 12.44 -19.56
CA GLU A 46 23.51 13.66 -19.98
C GLU A 46 22.74 13.47 -21.31
N VAL A 47 23.21 12.55 -22.17
CA VAL A 47 22.54 12.17 -23.42
C VAL A 47 21.24 11.41 -23.16
N ASP A 48 21.23 10.49 -22.20
CA ASP A 48 20.02 9.75 -21.82
C ASP A 48 18.97 10.68 -21.22
N ARG A 49 19.41 11.65 -20.40
CA ARG A 49 18.51 12.68 -19.83
C ARG A 49 17.89 13.57 -20.90
N ARG A 50 18.63 13.93 -21.96
CA ARG A 50 18.10 14.73 -23.08
C ARG A 50 17.08 13.94 -23.90
N LYS A 51 17.40 12.70 -24.27
CA LYS A 51 16.44 11.82 -24.99
C LYS A 51 15.15 11.61 -24.19
N LEU A 52 15.27 11.42 -22.87
CA LEU A 52 14.12 11.33 -21.96
C LEU A 52 13.29 12.62 -21.95
N SER A 53 13.93 13.79 -21.92
CA SER A 53 13.23 15.08 -21.97
C SER A 53 12.51 15.30 -23.31
N ASP A 54 13.08 14.86 -24.41
CA ASP A 54 12.46 14.97 -25.74
C ASP A 54 11.23 14.07 -25.85
N ILE A 55 11.33 12.83 -25.35
CA ILE A 55 10.21 11.90 -25.26
C ILE A 55 9.12 12.47 -24.33
N GLU A 56 9.47 13.03 -23.18
CA GLU A 56 8.52 13.70 -22.27
C GLU A 56 7.76 14.85 -22.95
N HIS A 57 8.46 15.71 -23.69
CA HIS A 57 7.84 16.84 -24.39
C HIS A 57 6.90 16.37 -25.51
N GLN A 58 7.28 15.32 -26.25
CA GLN A 58 6.44 14.74 -27.29
C GLN A 58 5.18 14.10 -26.70
N LEU A 59 5.34 13.30 -25.64
CA LEU A 59 4.23 12.69 -24.91
C LEU A 59 3.28 13.74 -24.32
N GLN A 60 3.81 14.83 -23.76
CA GLN A 60 3.00 15.89 -23.17
C GLN A 60 2.16 16.63 -24.23
N SER A 61 2.72 16.85 -25.42
CA SER A 61 1.97 17.41 -26.56
C SER A 61 0.88 16.46 -27.05
N GLU A 62 1.16 15.17 -27.14
CA GLU A 62 0.19 14.16 -27.59
C GLU A 62 -0.93 13.92 -26.54
N LEU A 63 -0.65 14.14 -25.25
CA LEU A 63 -1.61 14.01 -24.15
C LEU A 63 -2.52 15.22 -23.94
N GLN A 64 -2.19 16.40 -24.47
CA GLN A 64 -3.05 17.59 -24.32
C GLN A 64 -4.45 17.39 -24.93
N ASP A 65 -4.58 16.55 -25.96
CA ASP A 65 -5.83 16.22 -26.62
C ASP A 65 -6.54 14.98 -26.04
N ALA A 66 -5.92 14.31 -25.06
CA ALA A 66 -6.42 13.05 -24.49
C ALA A 66 -7.80 13.18 -23.81
N ARG A 67 -8.18 14.38 -23.37
CA ARG A 67 -9.50 14.65 -22.77
C ARG A 67 -10.66 14.52 -23.78
N HIS A 68 -10.36 14.47 -25.08
CA HIS A 68 -11.34 14.32 -26.15
C HIS A 68 -11.34 12.92 -26.81
N LEU A 69 -10.66 11.94 -26.19
CA LEU A 69 -10.58 10.57 -26.69
C LEU A 69 -11.97 9.92 -26.79
N ALA A 70 -12.18 9.14 -27.85
CA ALA A 70 -13.35 8.28 -27.96
C ALA A 70 -13.23 7.11 -26.95
N ALA A 71 -14.37 6.56 -26.50
CA ALA A 71 -14.40 5.49 -25.50
C ALA A 71 -13.59 4.23 -25.89
N GLU A 72 -13.39 3.96 -27.19
CA GLU A 72 -12.58 2.84 -27.67
C GLU A 72 -11.07 3.07 -27.45
N ASP A 73 -10.59 4.31 -27.62
CA ASP A 73 -9.19 4.69 -27.47
C ASP A 73 -8.76 4.77 -26.00
N VAL A 74 -9.72 5.04 -25.09
CA VAL A 74 -9.51 5.08 -23.63
C VAL A 74 -8.98 3.75 -23.08
N LYS A 75 -9.27 2.62 -23.74
CA LYS A 75 -8.78 1.29 -23.32
C LYS A 75 -7.25 1.17 -23.35
N GLN A 76 -6.55 2.06 -24.07
CA GLN A 76 -5.09 2.08 -24.13
C GLN A 76 -4.46 2.93 -23.02
N LEU A 77 -5.23 3.76 -22.32
CA LEU A 77 -4.71 4.64 -21.25
C LEU A 77 -4.21 3.90 -19.98
N PRO A 78 -4.87 2.84 -19.49
CA PRO A 78 -4.41 2.11 -18.30
C PRO A 78 -2.98 1.57 -18.37
N PRO A 79 -2.54 0.86 -19.43
CA PRO A 79 -1.15 0.42 -19.53
C PRO A 79 -0.18 1.61 -19.66
N ILE A 80 -0.56 2.68 -20.35
CA ILE A 80 0.24 3.91 -20.46
C ILE A 80 0.47 4.53 -19.08
N ALA A 81 -0.58 4.73 -18.29
CA ALA A 81 -0.50 5.28 -16.94
C ALA A 81 0.39 4.42 -16.03
N SER A 82 0.23 3.10 -16.09
CA SER A 82 1.02 2.16 -15.30
C SER A 82 2.52 2.22 -15.62
N HIS A 83 2.88 2.27 -16.91
CA HIS A 83 4.28 2.35 -17.31
C HIS A 83 4.89 3.71 -16.95
N LEU A 84 4.16 4.81 -17.18
CA LEU A 84 4.63 6.15 -16.78
C LEU A 84 4.82 6.25 -15.27
N ALA A 85 3.93 5.67 -14.46
CA ALA A 85 4.08 5.62 -13.01
C ALA A 85 5.31 4.81 -12.57
N MET A 86 5.60 3.68 -13.23
CA MET A 86 6.79 2.87 -12.99
C MET A 86 8.08 3.66 -13.30
N ILE A 87 8.12 4.36 -14.44
CA ILE A 87 9.25 5.21 -14.83
C ILE A 87 9.43 6.36 -13.82
N ASN A 88 8.34 6.99 -13.39
CA ASN A 88 8.36 8.07 -12.41
C ASN A 88 8.96 7.62 -11.06
N ALA A 89 8.58 6.42 -10.61
CA ALA A 89 9.11 5.82 -9.38
C ALA A 89 10.63 5.57 -9.47
N LEU A 90 11.12 5.13 -10.64
CA LEU A 90 12.56 4.91 -10.86
C LEU A 90 13.35 6.22 -10.91
N ARG A 91 12.76 7.31 -11.41
CA ARG A 91 13.45 8.61 -11.56
C ARG A 91 13.30 9.54 -10.36
N ALA A 92 12.79 9.04 -9.23
CA ALA A 92 12.58 9.82 -8.00
C ALA A 92 11.86 11.16 -8.23
N GLY A 93 10.93 11.22 -9.18
CA GLY A 93 10.14 12.43 -9.48
C GLY A 93 10.88 13.53 -10.27
N VAL A 94 12.01 13.24 -10.92
CA VAL A 94 12.71 14.21 -11.78
C VAL A 94 12.02 14.28 -13.16
N GLY A 95 11.20 15.31 -13.39
CA GLY A 95 10.57 15.62 -14.69
C GLY A 95 9.06 15.90 -14.61
N ASN A 96 8.41 16.07 -15.77
CA ASN A 96 6.96 16.34 -15.85
C ASN A 96 6.09 15.05 -15.77
N MET A 97 6.70 13.88 -15.53
CA MET A 97 6.01 12.58 -15.55
C MET A 97 4.85 12.48 -14.56
N THR A 98 4.94 13.11 -13.39
CA THR A 98 3.82 13.17 -12.43
C THR A 98 2.59 13.83 -13.07
N GLN A 99 2.78 14.97 -13.73
CA GLN A 99 1.71 15.69 -14.42
C GLN A 99 1.14 14.88 -15.60
N MET A 100 1.99 14.11 -16.28
CA MET A 100 1.57 13.26 -17.39
C MET A 100 0.70 12.09 -16.91
N VAL A 101 1.11 11.37 -15.85
CA VAL A 101 0.30 10.29 -15.26
C VAL A 101 -1.03 10.84 -14.77
N GLU A 102 -1.01 12.01 -14.12
CA GLU A 102 -2.23 12.70 -13.68
C GLU A 102 -3.14 13.05 -14.86
N THR A 103 -2.61 13.62 -15.93
CA THR A 103 -3.37 13.96 -17.16
C THR A 103 -4.02 12.73 -17.79
N VAL A 104 -3.28 11.61 -17.89
CA VAL A 104 -3.80 10.33 -18.40
C VAL A 104 -4.93 9.82 -17.52
N CYS A 105 -4.75 9.88 -16.19
CA CYS A 105 -5.78 9.47 -15.24
C CYS A 105 -7.02 10.36 -15.34
N GLU A 106 -6.87 11.69 -15.40
CA GLU A 106 -7.98 12.63 -15.59
C GLU A 106 -8.76 12.36 -16.88
N ALA A 107 -8.08 12.06 -17.98
CA ALA A 107 -8.73 11.68 -19.23
C ALA A 107 -9.53 10.37 -19.07
N ALA A 108 -8.99 9.39 -18.34
CA ALA A 108 -9.66 8.12 -18.09
C ALA A 108 -10.88 8.24 -17.16
N VAL A 109 -10.94 9.24 -16.27
CA VAL A 109 -12.07 9.47 -15.35
C VAL A 109 -13.39 9.64 -16.10
N VAL A 110 -13.39 10.36 -17.23
CA VAL A 110 -14.60 10.64 -18.03
C VAL A 110 -15.29 9.36 -18.52
N HIS A 111 -14.52 8.30 -18.70
CA HIS A 111 -14.96 7.02 -19.26
C HIS A 111 -14.73 5.84 -18.31
N CYS A 112 -14.57 6.09 -17.01
CA CYS A 112 -14.22 5.06 -16.04
C CYS A 112 -15.25 3.92 -15.95
N ASP A 113 -16.54 4.21 -16.18
CA ASP A 113 -17.61 3.18 -16.18
C ASP A 113 -17.52 2.22 -17.38
N ALA A 114 -16.78 2.57 -18.44
CA ALA A 114 -16.57 1.71 -19.61
C ALA A 114 -15.31 0.82 -19.50
N LEU A 115 -14.53 0.99 -18.44
CA LEU A 115 -13.28 0.26 -18.22
C LEU A 115 -13.51 -1.07 -17.50
N ASP A 116 -12.69 -2.07 -17.86
CA ASP A 116 -12.68 -3.33 -17.13
C ASP A 116 -11.96 -3.21 -15.77
N GLY A 117 -12.12 -4.22 -14.92
CA GLY A 117 -11.55 -4.20 -13.57
C GLY A 117 -10.02 -4.11 -13.55
N ASN A 118 -9.34 -4.73 -14.53
CA ASN A 118 -7.88 -4.69 -14.63
C ASN A 118 -7.38 -3.28 -15.00
N SER A 119 -8.10 -2.60 -15.88
CA SER A 119 -7.83 -1.23 -16.30
C SER A 119 -8.00 -0.25 -15.14
N LEU A 120 -9.12 -0.35 -14.42
CA LEU A 120 -9.37 0.45 -13.22
C LEU A 120 -8.32 0.21 -12.14
N PHE A 121 -7.90 -1.05 -11.95
CA PHE A 121 -6.82 -1.39 -11.03
C PHE A 121 -5.50 -0.71 -11.39
N LYS A 122 -5.06 -0.82 -12.66
CA LYS A 122 -3.83 -0.17 -13.14
C LYS A 122 -3.86 1.33 -12.97
N LEU A 123 -4.98 1.98 -13.29
CA LEU A 123 -5.15 3.43 -13.12
C LEU A 123 -5.12 3.84 -11.65
N THR A 124 -5.81 3.09 -10.79
CA THR A 124 -5.80 3.36 -9.34
C THR A 124 -4.39 3.24 -8.77
N PHE A 125 -3.65 2.20 -9.14
CA PHE A 125 -2.28 1.99 -8.69
C PHE A 125 -1.32 3.06 -9.24
N ALA A 126 -1.48 3.46 -10.51
CA ALA A 126 -0.69 4.52 -11.12
C ALA A 126 -0.89 5.86 -10.39
N ALA A 127 -2.15 6.27 -10.17
CA ALA A 127 -2.48 7.45 -9.39
C ALA A 127 -1.93 7.35 -7.95
N GLY A 128 -2.08 6.19 -7.32
CA GLY A 128 -1.57 5.92 -5.98
C GLY A 128 -0.05 5.92 -5.83
N SER A 129 0.68 5.85 -6.94
CA SER A 129 2.15 5.88 -6.96
C SER A 129 2.71 7.30 -7.06
N LEU A 130 1.87 8.30 -7.29
CA LEU A 130 2.27 9.71 -7.39
C LEU A 130 2.53 10.34 -6.02
N SER A 131 3.39 11.37 -6.01
CA SER A 131 3.71 12.19 -4.84
C SER A 131 3.69 13.67 -5.25
N PRO A 132 2.75 14.50 -4.73
CA PRO A 132 1.65 14.13 -3.82
C PRO A 132 0.64 13.18 -4.49
N CYS A 133 -0.02 12.31 -3.71
CA CYS A 133 -1.02 11.39 -4.26
C CYS A 133 -2.34 12.14 -4.54
N PRO A 134 -2.89 12.09 -5.77
CA PRO A 134 -4.22 12.62 -6.08
C PRO A 134 -5.30 11.66 -5.57
N SER A 135 -5.69 11.82 -4.30
CA SER A 135 -6.67 10.96 -3.62
C SER A 135 -8.03 10.92 -4.32
N HIS A 136 -8.44 12.02 -4.98
CA HIS A 136 -9.70 12.08 -5.72
C HIS A 136 -9.74 11.14 -6.93
N LEU A 137 -8.61 10.94 -7.63
CA LEU A 137 -8.51 10.00 -8.75
C LEU A 137 -8.58 8.56 -8.25
N VAL A 138 -7.82 8.25 -7.20
CA VAL A 138 -7.85 6.94 -6.53
C VAL A 138 -9.27 6.59 -6.08
N GLU A 139 -9.95 7.53 -5.43
CA GLU A 139 -11.32 7.34 -4.96
C GLU A 139 -12.31 7.13 -6.12
N THR A 140 -12.16 7.89 -7.22
CA THR A 140 -13.04 7.77 -8.40
C THR A 140 -12.91 6.40 -9.06
N PHE A 141 -11.69 5.93 -9.30
CA PHE A 141 -11.46 4.62 -9.91
C PHE A 141 -11.87 3.47 -8.98
N ALA A 142 -11.66 3.61 -7.67
CA ALA A 142 -12.13 2.64 -6.69
C ALA A 142 -13.67 2.56 -6.66
N TRP A 143 -14.38 3.69 -6.78
CA TRP A 143 -15.84 3.67 -6.92
C TRP A 143 -16.29 2.93 -8.17
N ALA A 144 -15.68 3.20 -9.32
CA ALA A 144 -15.99 2.50 -10.57
C ALA A 144 -15.73 0.99 -10.43
N TYR A 145 -14.59 0.60 -9.85
CA TYR A 145 -14.23 -0.80 -9.63
C TYR A 145 -15.24 -1.51 -8.71
N SER A 146 -15.69 -0.84 -7.64
CA SER A 146 -16.67 -1.41 -6.70
C SER A 146 -18.02 -1.77 -7.33
N ARG A 147 -18.33 -1.27 -8.53
CA ARG A 147 -19.58 -1.56 -9.26
C ARG A 147 -19.47 -2.80 -10.14
N LEU A 148 -18.26 -3.29 -10.40
CA LEU A 148 -18.03 -4.46 -11.25
C LEU A 148 -18.35 -5.76 -10.51
N SER A 149 -18.84 -6.76 -11.24
CA SER A 149 -19.04 -8.12 -10.74
C SER A 149 -17.78 -8.97 -10.94
N GLY A 150 -17.57 -10.00 -10.11
CA GLY A 150 -16.46 -10.95 -10.27
C GLY A 150 -15.09 -10.38 -9.86
N GLN A 151 -15.08 -9.51 -8.85
CA GLN A 151 -13.86 -8.92 -8.30
C GLN A 151 -12.97 -10.00 -7.68
N ASN A 152 -11.66 -9.90 -7.91
CA ASN A 152 -10.66 -10.81 -7.35
C ASN A 152 -10.28 -10.35 -5.94
N GLY A 153 -10.25 -11.25 -4.94
CA GLY A 153 -9.82 -10.97 -3.57
C GLY A 153 -8.47 -10.25 -3.47
N LYS A 154 -7.49 -10.61 -4.32
CA LYS A 154 -6.20 -9.91 -4.37
C LYS A 154 -6.32 -8.46 -4.84
N ALA A 155 -7.07 -8.22 -5.93
CA ALA A 155 -7.26 -6.88 -6.46
C ALA A 155 -8.04 -5.99 -5.47
N LEU A 156 -9.01 -6.56 -4.74
CA LEU A 156 -9.70 -5.89 -3.64
C LEU A 156 -8.72 -5.46 -2.53
N SER A 157 -7.86 -6.37 -2.09
CA SER A 157 -6.81 -6.09 -1.09
C SER A 157 -5.88 -4.96 -1.53
N ASP A 158 -5.35 -5.06 -2.75
CA ASP A 158 -4.43 -4.07 -3.32
C ASP A 158 -5.11 -2.69 -3.48
N MET A 159 -6.40 -2.64 -3.84
CA MET A 159 -7.17 -1.40 -3.89
C MET A 159 -7.29 -0.73 -2.52
N VAL A 160 -7.59 -1.50 -1.47
CA VAL A 160 -7.67 -0.98 -0.09
C VAL A 160 -6.30 -0.47 0.37
N LEU A 161 -5.22 -1.16 0.00
CA LEU A 161 -3.87 -0.72 0.29
C LEU A 161 -3.53 0.62 -0.38
N VAL A 162 -3.87 0.79 -1.66
CA VAL A 162 -3.67 2.06 -2.38
C VAL A 162 -4.51 3.19 -1.76
N MET A 163 -5.76 2.91 -1.40
CA MET A 163 -6.62 3.86 -0.68
C MET A 163 -6.00 4.28 0.66
N ALA A 164 -5.43 3.33 1.43
CA ALA A 164 -4.74 3.64 2.68
C ALA A 164 -3.50 4.50 2.47
N LYS A 165 -2.68 4.18 1.46
CA LYS A 165 -1.49 4.96 1.10
C LYS A 165 -1.86 6.42 0.75
N CYS A 166 -2.97 6.61 0.05
CA CYS A 166 -3.46 7.94 -0.35
C CYS A 166 -4.42 8.57 0.65
N ASN A 167 -4.58 7.97 1.83
CA ASN A 167 -5.44 8.46 2.91
C ASN A 167 -6.92 8.70 2.47
N VAL A 168 -7.44 7.84 1.59
CA VAL A 168 -8.85 7.88 1.16
C VAL A 168 -9.73 7.30 2.28
N ARG A 169 -10.43 8.18 3.00
CA ARG A 169 -11.25 7.83 4.18
C ARG A 169 -12.76 7.78 3.89
N ASN A 170 -13.16 7.60 2.64
CA ASN A 170 -14.58 7.51 2.27
C ASN A 170 -15.20 6.23 2.87
N ARG A 171 -15.92 6.37 3.99
CA ARG A 171 -16.52 5.23 4.72
C ARG A 171 -17.50 4.40 3.88
N PRO A 172 -18.44 4.98 3.12
CA PRO A 172 -19.30 4.20 2.20
C PRO A 172 -18.53 3.34 1.20
N LEU A 173 -17.45 3.87 0.62
CA LEU A 173 -16.58 3.15 -0.30
C LEU A 173 -15.86 2.01 0.41
N LEU A 174 -15.20 2.30 1.53
CA LEU A 174 -14.51 1.30 2.35
C LEU A 174 -15.46 0.18 2.80
N GLY A 175 -16.69 0.53 3.19
CA GLY A 175 -17.72 -0.45 3.54
C GLY A 175 -18.17 -1.33 2.37
N ARG A 176 -18.12 -0.84 1.13
CA ARG A 176 -18.35 -1.69 -0.06
C ARG A 176 -17.22 -2.69 -0.26
N TYR A 177 -15.96 -2.22 -0.22
CA TYR A 177 -14.80 -3.10 -0.34
C TYR A 177 -14.75 -4.13 0.79
N ALA A 178 -15.05 -3.73 2.02
CA ALA A 178 -15.19 -4.61 3.17
C ALA A 178 -16.14 -5.79 2.87
N ARG A 179 -17.37 -5.50 2.43
CA ARG A 179 -18.34 -6.55 2.06
C ARG A 179 -17.83 -7.45 0.94
N SER A 180 -17.25 -6.88 -0.11
CA SER A 180 -16.70 -7.68 -1.22
C SER A 180 -15.54 -8.60 -0.78
N ILE A 181 -14.71 -8.15 0.17
CA ILE A 181 -13.60 -8.94 0.72
C ILE A 181 -14.15 -10.12 1.52
N VAL A 182 -15.19 -9.89 2.34
CA VAL A 182 -15.88 -10.92 3.11
C VAL A 182 -16.51 -11.97 2.21
N GLU A 183 -17.13 -11.57 1.10
CA GLU A 183 -17.69 -12.50 0.12
C GLU A 183 -16.60 -13.39 -0.53
N GLN A 184 -15.36 -12.91 -0.60
CA GLN A 184 -14.21 -13.59 -1.23
C GLN A 184 -13.30 -14.30 -0.22
N ASP A 185 -13.69 -14.36 1.06
CA ASP A 185 -12.84 -14.69 2.21
C ASP A 185 -11.98 -15.95 2.04
N HIS A 186 -12.54 -16.98 1.42
CA HIS A 186 -11.89 -18.29 1.24
C HIS A 186 -10.64 -18.23 0.34
N SER A 187 -10.49 -17.18 -0.47
CA SER A 187 -9.37 -17.00 -1.40
C SER A 187 -8.21 -16.18 -0.82
N LEU A 188 -8.41 -15.50 0.32
CA LEU A 188 -7.45 -14.55 0.86
C LEU A 188 -6.25 -15.27 1.49
N THR A 189 -5.04 -14.90 1.07
CA THR A 189 -3.79 -15.41 1.67
C THR A 189 -3.44 -14.66 2.95
N SER A 190 -2.44 -15.13 3.72
CA SER A 190 -1.94 -14.42 4.90
C SER A 190 -1.48 -13.00 4.56
N TYR A 191 -0.85 -12.84 3.40
CA TYR A 191 -0.44 -11.54 2.87
C TYR A 191 -1.64 -10.60 2.63
N ASP A 192 -2.71 -11.11 2.03
CA ASP A 192 -3.90 -10.32 1.74
C ASP A 192 -4.60 -9.88 3.03
N VAL A 193 -4.84 -10.83 3.95
CA VAL A 193 -5.47 -10.53 5.26
C VAL A 193 -4.66 -9.48 6.00
N THR A 194 -3.35 -9.66 6.11
CA THR A 194 -2.45 -8.74 6.82
C THR A 194 -2.50 -7.33 6.23
N ASN A 195 -2.47 -7.21 4.90
CA ASN A 195 -2.51 -5.90 4.26
C ASN A 195 -3.87 -5.22 4.38
N VAL A 196 -4.96 -5.97 4.27
CA VAL A 196 -6.31 -5.42 4.45
C VAL A 196 -6.48 -4.88 5.87
N VAL A 197 -6.21 -5.68 6.91
CA VAL A 197 -6.41 -5.23 8.30
C VAL A 197 -5.53 -4.05 8.66
N ASP A 198 -4.25 -4.04 8.23
CA ASP A 198 -3.34 -2.93 8.48
C ASP A 198 -3.74 -1.66 7.71
N ALA A 199 -4.19 -1.80 6.46
CA ALA A 199 -4.68 -0.68 5.66
C ALA A 199 -5.95 -0.05 6.27
N LEU A 200 -6.91 -0.87 6.69
CA LEU A 200 -8.13 -0.40 7.36
C LEU A 200 -7.83 0.25 8.72
N ALA A 201 -6.90 -0.32 9.48
CA ALA A 201 -6.43 0.25 10.74
C ALA A 201 -5.79 1.63 10.55
N LYS A 202 -4.93 1.79 9.53
CA LYS A 202 -4.34 3.10 9.16
C LYS A 202 -5.39 4.13 8.76
N LEU A 203 -6.45 3.70 8.09
CA LEU A 203 -7.59 4.53 7.72
C LEU A 203 -8.55 4.82 8.88
N ARG A 204 -8.35 4.23 10.06
CA ARG A 204 -9.26 4.29 11.22
C ARG A 204 -10.67 3.80 10.87
N PHE A 205 -10.76 2.79 10.01
CA PHE A 205 -12.01 2.14 9.65
C PHE A 205 -12.20 0.89 10.53
N ALA A 206 -12.97 1.06 11.62
CA ALA A 206 -13.22 0.04 12.62
C ALA A 206 -14.62 -0.60 12.42
N ASP A 207 -14.76 -1.41 11.37
CA ASP A 207 -15.95 -2.22 11.15
C ASP A 207 -15.82 -3.55 11.89
N ILE A 208 -16.57 -3.70 12.98
CA ILE A 208 -16.44 -4.84 13.89
C ILE A 208 -16.76 -6.16 13.18
N GLU A 209 -17.81 -6.21 12.37
CA GLU A 209 -18.24 -7.44 11.69
C GLU A 209 -17.16 -7.91 10.70
N LEU A 210 -16.62 -6.98 9.91
CA LEU A 210 -15.53 -7.25 8.99
C LEU A 210 -14.27 -7.75 9.71
N PHE A 211 -13.85 -7.08 10.79
CA PHE A 211 -12.65 -7.49 11.53
C PHE A 211 -12.83 -8.86 12.17
N LEU A 212 -14.03 -9.21 12.65
CA LEU A 212 -14.32 -10.55 13.17
C LEU A 212 -14.24 -11.61 12.06
N GLN A 213 -14.76 -11.35 10.87
CA GLN A 213 -14.64 -12.27 9.73
C GLN A 213 -13.19 -12.45 9.27
N LEU A 214 -12.45 -11.34 9.12
CA LEU A 214 -11.01 -11.39 8.82
C LEU A 214 -10.23 -12.10 9.93
N SER A 215 -10.67 -12.03 11.19
CA SER A 215 -10.07 -12.78 12.29
C SER A 215 -10.28 -14.29 12.15
N GLN A 216 -11.48 -14.73 11.79
CA GLN A 216 -11.77 -16.15 11.55
C GLN A 216 -10.93 -16.70 10.40
N ARG A 217 -10.79 -15.92 9.32
CA ARG A 217 -9.91 -16.28 8.23
C ARG A 217 -8.46 -16.36 8.67
N ALA A 218 -7.96 -15.33 9.37
CA ALA A 218 -6.59 -15.31 9.89
C ALA A 218 -6.30 -16.53 10.76
N ILE A 219 -7.23 -16.93 11.64
CA ILE A 219 -7.13 -18.14 12.45
C ILE A 219 -6.99 -19.38 11.57
N GLY A 220 -7.86 -19.53 10.56
CA GLY A 220 -7.86 -20.70 9.67
C GLY A 220 -6.61 -20.86 8.81
N ILE A 221 -5.83 -19.79 8.60
CA ILE A 221 -4.57 -19.80 7.84
C ILE A 221 -3.36 -19.37 8.69
N MET A 222 -3.47 -19.38 10.02
CA MET A 222 -2.43 -18.85 10.94
C MET A 222 -1.05 -19.48 10.73
N ASP A 223 -1.01 -20.77 10.41
CA ASP A 223 0.25 -21.50 10.17
C ASP A 223 1.05 -20.96 8.97
N THR A 224 0.41 -20.22 8.06
CA THR A 224 1.07 -19.60 6.91
C THR A 224 1.57 -18.18 7.18
N PHE A 225 1.39 -17.66 8.40
CA PHE A 225 1.82 -16.31 8.76
C PHE A 225 3.31 -16.28 9.09
N SER A 226 4.01 -15.29 8.57
CA SER A 226 5.38 -14.97 8.99
C SER A 226 5.40 -14.18 10.31
N ALA A 227 6.56 -14.08 10.95
CA ALA A 227 6.80 -13.22 12.12
C ALA A 227 6.22 -11.80 11.94
N ARG A 228 6.44 -11.20 10.77
CA ARG A 228 5.94 -9.87 10.45
C ARG A 228 4.43 -9.82 10.30
N ASP A 229 3.82 -10.84 9.70
CA ASP A 229 2.38 -10.89 9.50
C ASP A 229 1.65 -10.96 10.85
N VAL A 230 2.13 -11.80 11.77
CA VAL A 230 1.60 -11.94 13.13
C VAL A 230 1.61 -10.61 13.87
N ALA A 231 2.75 -9.91 13.89
CA ALA A 231 2.89 -8.61 14.54
C ALA A 231 1.98 -7.53 13.90
N ARG A 232 1.85 -7.55 12.57
CA ARG A 232 1.00 -6.60 11.83
C ARG A 232 -0.48 -6.83 12.10
N VAL A 233 -0.95 -8.07 12.10
CA VAL A 233 -2.35 -8.38 12.43
C VAL A 233 -2.66 -7.97 13.87
N ALA A 234 -1.89 -8.42 14.85
CA ALA A 234 -2.11 -8.05 16.25
C ALA A 234 -2.12 -6.51 16.43
N GLY A 235 -1.14 -5.84 15.83
CA GLY A 235 -1.03 -4.40 15.83
C GLY A 235 -2.19 -3.67 15.16
N ALA A 236 -2.74 -4.22 14.07
CA ALA A 236 -3.89 -3.65 13.38
C ALA A 236 -5.15 -3.72 14.26
N PHE A 237 -5.43 -4.88 14.87
CA PHE A 237 -6.55 -5.06 15.78
C PHE A 237 -6.46 -4.12 16.99
N ALA A 238 -5.27 -3.99 17.60
CA ALA A 238 -5.03 -3.04 18.67
C ALA A 238 -5.17 -1.57 18.23
N THR A 239 -4.86 -1.25 16.96
CA THR A 239 -4.95 0.12 16.42
C THR A 239 -6.40 0.58 16.24
N VAL A 240 -7.32 -0.35 15.98
CA VAL A 240 -8.76 -0.10 15.86
C VAL A 240 -9.56 -0.44 17.12
N ASP A 241 -8.88 -0.90 18.18
CA ASP A 241 -9.47 -1.31 19.46
C ASP A 241 -10.57 -2.38 19.31
N ILE A 242 -10.32 -3.38 18.45
CA ILE A 242 -11.21 -4.53 18.28
C ILE A 242 -10.57 -5.76 18.91
N PHE A 243 -11.20 -6.27 19.96
CA PHE A 243 -10.72 -7.42 20.70
C PHE A 243 -11.26 -8.74 20.11
N SER A 244 -10.38 -9.68 19.82
CA SER A 244 -10.72 -11.06 19.46
C SER A 244 -9.81 -12.02 20.24
N PHE A 245 -10.38 -12.67 21.26
CA PHE A 245 -9.64 -13.57 22.14
C PHE A 245 -9.00 -14.73 21.38
N GLU A 246 -9.78 -15.40 20.52
CA GLU A 246 -9.30 -16.56 19.75
C GLU A 246 -8.17 -16.17 18.79
N LEU A 247 -8.29 -15.01 18.12
CA LEU A 247 -7.23 -14.51 17.26
C LEU A 247 -5.96 -14.23 18.06
N LEU A 248 -6.04 -13.51 19.18
CA LEU A 248 -4.87 -13.16 19.98
C LEU A 248 -4.21 -14.39 20.59
N HIS A 249 -4.98 -15.40 20.97
CA HIS A 249 -4.45 -16.69 21.40
C HIS A 249 -3.65 -17.39 20.30
N GLN A 250 -4.19 -17.46 19.07
CA GLN A 250 -3.50 -18.05 17.92
C GLN A 250 -2.27 -17.24 17.49
N VAL A 251 -2.37 -15.91 17.53
CA VAL A 251 -1.26 -14.98 17.30
C VAL A 251 -0.13 -15.23 18.30
N SER A 252 -0.44 -15.38 19.59
CA SER A 252 0.55 -15.67 20.63
C SER A 252 1.29 -16.99 20.34
N HIS A 253 0.54 -18.07 20.12
CA HIS A 253 1.11 -19.38 19.83
C HIS A 253 1.98 -19.35 18.56
N ARG A 254 1.49 -18.72 17.49
CA ARG A 254 2.25 -18.59 16.25
C ARG A 254 3.49 -17.72 16.42
N ALA A 255 3.40 -16.61 17.17
CA ALA A 255 4.54 -15.74 17.45
C ALA A 255 5.68 -16.49 18.14
N ILE A 256 5.36 -17.35 19.12
CA ILE A 256 6.35 -18.19 19.80
C ILE A 256 7.05 -19.14 18.80
N GLN A 257 6.30 -19.75 17.87
CA GLN A 257 6.87 -20.63 16.85
C GLN A 257 7.83 -19.93 15.88
N VAL A 258 7.58 -18.66 15.57
CA VAL A 258 8.37 -17.85 14.61
C VAL A 258 9.26 -16.80 15.29
N MET A 259 9.48 -16.93 16.61
CA MET A 259 10.16 -15.95 17.46
C MET A 259 11.58 -15.62 16.96
N ASP A 260 12.30 -16.63 16.48
CA ASP A 260 13.67 -16.49 15.99
C ASP A 260 13.78 -15.61 14.74
N ASP A 261 12.69 -15.49 13.97
CA ASP A 261 12.60 -14.65 12.78
C ASP A 261 12.10 -13.23 13.09
N MET A 262 11.62 -12.97 14.31
CA MET A 262 11.12 -11.64 14.69
C MET A 262 12.26 -10.62 14.80
N ALA A 263 12.06 -9.46 14.16
CA ALA A 263 12.90 -8.29 14.32
C ALA A 263 12.41 -7.40 15.47
N ALA A 264 13.24 -6.47 15.92
CA ALA A 264 12.92 -5.54 17.01
C ALA A 264 11.55 -4.84 16.85
N TRP A 265 11.25 -4.41 15.62
CA TRP A 265 9.96 -3.78 15.30
C TRP A 265 8.78 -4.74 15.48
N ASP A 266 8.91 -6.00 15.08
CA ASP A 266 7.85 -7.00 15.21
C ASP A 266 7.57 -7.28 16.70
N ILE A 267 8.62 -7.43 17.51
CA ILE A 267 8.55 -7.66 18.95
C ILE A 267 7.84 -6.49 19.64
N ALA A 268 8.29 -5.26 19.38
CA ALA A 268 7.71 -4.06 19.98
C ALA A 268 6.23 -3.89 19.58
N LYS A 269 5.90 -4.15 18.31
CA LYS A 269 4.53 -4.06 17.79
C LYS A 269 3.62 -5.08 18.45
N LEU A 270 4.10 -6.31 18.63
CA LEU A 270 3.33 -7.39 19.27
C LEU A 270 3.13 -7.12 20.76
N ALA A 271 4.19 -6.74 21.48
CA ALA A 271 4.11 -6.38 22.90
C ALA A 271 3.11 -5.24 23.14
N ARG A 272 3.18 -4.17 22.33
CA ARG A 272 2.20 -3.07 22.37
C ARG A 272 0.78 -3.58 22.13
N ALA A 273 0.56 -4.45 21.15
CA ALA A 273 -0.77 -4.97 20.84
C ALA A 273 -1.39 -5.73 22.02
N PHE A 274 -0.63 -6.62 22.68
CA PHE A 274 -1.10 -7.35 23.85
C PHE A 274 -1.33 -6.43 25.06
N ALA A 275 -0.45 -5.44 25.26
CA ALA A 275 -0.61 -4.44 26.31
C ALA A 275 -1.85 -3.55 26.12
N THR A 276 -2.17 -3.15 24.87
CA THR A 276 -3.40 -2.39 24.57
C THR A 276 -4.66 -3.13 25.05
N PHE A 277 -4.69 -4.46 24.93
CA PHE A 277 -5.80 -5.28 25.39
C PHE A 277 -5.66 -5.77 26.83
N ASN A 278 -4.63 -5.29 27.55
CA ASN A 278 -4.32 -5.69 28.92
C ASN A 278 -4.16 -7.22 29.09
N ILE A 279 -3.52 -7.88 28.12
CA ILE A 279 -3.26 -9.32 28.14
C ILE A 279 -1.80 -9.56 28.54
N ALA A 280 -1.60 -10.04 29.76
CA ALA A 280 -0.31 -10.50 30.26
C ALA A 280 -0.09 -11.98 29.92
N ASP A 281 0.11 -12.29 28.64
CA ASP A 281 0.51 -13.65 28.21
C ASP A 281 1.97 -13.91 28.64
N HIS A 282 2.13 -14.53 29.80
CA HIS A 282 3.45 -14.70 30.42
C HIS A 282 4.44 -15.48 29.55
N ASP A 283 3.97 -16.52 28.85
CA ASP A 283 4.83 -17.33 27.99
C ASP A 283 5.31 -16.53 26.79
N LEU A 284 4.39 -15.82 26.12
CA LEU A 284 4.75 -14.92 25.02
C LEU A 284 5.74 -13.84 25.47
N PHE A 285 5.46 -13.14 26.58
CA PHE A 285 6.31 -12.06 27.04
C PHE A 285 7.69 -12.53 27.48
N GLN A 286 7.81 -13.72 28.04
CA GLN A 286 9.11 -14.31 28.35
C GLN A 286 9.93 -14.50 27.07
N HIS A 287 9.35 -15.12 26.04
CA HIS A 287 10.02 -15.30 24.75
C HIS A 287 10.35 -13.97 24.06
N LEU A 288 9.45 -12.99 24.10
CA LEU A 288 9.70 -11.65 23.54
C LEU A 288 10.87 -10.96 24.23
N LEU A 289 10.97 -11.05 25.56
CA LEU A 289 12.06 -10.46 26.33
C LEU A 289 13.40 -11.15 26.06
N ASP A 290 13.42 -12.49 26.01
CA ASP A 290 14.62 -13.26 25.71
C ASP A 290 15.14 -12.93 24.30
N ARG A 291 14.24 -12.88 23.32
CA ARG A 291 14.56 -12.47 21.96
C ARG A 291 15.02 -11.02 21.91
N ALA A 292 14.32 -10.10 22.58
CA ALA A 292 14.68 -8.68 22.62
C ALA A 292 16.07 -8.46 23.21
N ALA A 293 16.45 -9.22 24.25
CA ALA A 293 17.79 -9.18 24.82
C ALA A 293 18.86 -9.67 23.84
N ALA A 294 18.56 -10.70 23.05
CA ALA A 294 19.47 -11.24 22.05
C ALA A 294 19.74 -10.28 20.87
N ILE A 295 18.76 -9.43 20.51
CA ILE A 295 18.87 -8.48 19.39
C ILE A 295 18.79 -7.01 19.84
N ALA A 296 19.17 -6.73 21.08
CA ALA A 296 18.96 -5.44 21.75
C ALA A 296 19.57 -4.24 20.99
N ASP A 297 20.69 -4.44 20.30
CA ASP A 297 21.39 -3.44 19.49
C ASP A 297 20.65 -3.07 18.19
N THR A 298 19.68 -3.88 17.75
CA THR A 298 18.88 -3.62 16.55
C THR A 298 17.65 -2.74 16.80
N PHE A 299 17.30 -2.50 18.07
CA PHE A 299 16.14 -1.71 18.45
C PHE A 299 16.32 -0.22 18.13
N LYS A 300 15.30 0.39 17.53
CA LYS A 300 15.24 1.83 17.35
C LYS A 300 14.63 2.48 18.60
N PRO A 301 14.88 3.78 18.85
CA PRO A 301 14.31 4.49 20.01
C PRO A 301 12.79 4.35 20.14
N HIS A 302 12.08 4.35 19.02
CA HIS A 302 10.64 4.13 18.98
C HIS A 302 10.25 2.73 19.50
N ASP A 303 10.96 1.68 19.05
CA ASP A 303 10.65 0.29 19.42
C ASP A 303 10.91 0.05 20.92
N ILE A 304 11.96 0.68 21.47
CA ILE A 304 12.27 0.65 22.91
C ILE A 304 11.14 1.31 23.71
N ALA A 305 10.63 2.45 23.26
CA ALA A 305 9.55 3.16 23.94
C ALA A 305 8.25 2.33 23.97
N GLU A 306 7.92 1.66 22.87
CA GLU A 306 6.75 0.77 22.79
C GLU A 306 6.89 -0.44 23.70
N MET A 307 8.05 -1.09 23.70
CA MET A 307 8.35 -2.19 24.64
C MET A 307 8.24 -1.75 26.09
N LYS A 308 8.85 -0.60 26.43
CA LYS A 308 8.78 -0.05 27.78
C LYS A 308 7.33 0.20 28.20
N TRP A 309 6.57 0.88 27.35
CA TRP A 309 5.17 1.19 27.63
C TRP A 309 4.35 -0.08 27.84
N ALA A 310 4.56 -1.11 27.00
CA ALA A 310 3.86 -2.39 27.13
C ALA A 310 4.16 -3.09 28.46
N LEU A 311 5.43 -3.16 28.85
CA LEU A 311 5.86 -3.80 30.10
C LEU A 311 5.33 -3.05 31.33
N ASP A 312 5.40 -1.72 31.33
CA ASP A 312 4.87 -0.88 32.40
C ASP A 312 3.34 -1.04 32.55
N THR A 313 2.62 -1.09 31.42
CA THR A 313 1.16 -1.24 31.36
C THR A 313 0.70 -2.58 31.91
N LEU A 314 1.43 -3.66 31.61
CA LEU A 314 1.11 -5.01 32.06
C LEU A 314 1.74 -5.37 33.42
N HIS A 315 2.49 -4.44 34.02
CA HIS A 315 3.23 -4.65 35.27
C HIS A 315 4.18 -5.86 35.23
N ILE A 316 4.81 -6.11 34.08
CA ILE A 316 5.74 -7.23 33.88
C ILE A 316 7.13 -6.81 34.38
N SER A 317 7.62 -7.49 35.42
CA SER A 317 8.98 -7.30 35.92
C SER A 317 9.99 -8.02 35.04
N VAL A 318 10.88 -7.28 34.40
CA VAL A 318 11.97 -7.86 33.61
C VAL A 318 13.13 -8.21 34.54
N THR A 319 13.40 -9.52 34.71
CA THR A 319 14.51 -10.02 35.52
C THR A 319 15.47 -10.78 34.62
N GLY A 320 16.76 -10.41 34.58
CA GLY A 320 17.80 -11.18 33.88
C GLY A 320 18.27 -10.64 32.52
N CYS A 321 17.67 -9.60 31.97
CA CYS A 321 18.06 -9.01 30.66
C CYS A 321 18.85 -7.70 30.82
N GLY A 322 20.01 -7.73 31.47
CA GLY A 322 20.76 -6.52 31.88
C GLY A 322 20.99 -5.49 30.76
N LEU A 323 21.37 -5.93 29.56
CA LEU A 323 21.61 -5.07 28.40
C LEU A 323 20.34 -4.38 27.88
N PHE A 324 19.22 -5.11 27.81
CA PHE A 324 17.94 -4.56 27.38
C PHE A 324 17.32 -3.67 28.47
N LEU A 325 17.52 -4.01 29.74
CA LEU A 325 17.14 -3.19 30.89
C LEU A 325 17.86 -1.85 30.92
N ASP A 326 19.15 -1.80 30.56
CA ASP A 326 19.91 -0.55 30.45
C ASP A 326 19.38 0.34 29.31
N LEU A 327 18.94 -0.26 28.20
CA LEU A 327 18.27 0.44 27.12
C LEU A 327 16.90 0.99 27.54
N LEU A 328 16.08 0.17 28.23
CA LEU A 328 14.76 0.58 28.74
C LEU A 328 14.85 1.66 29.84
N SER A 329 15.90 1.65 30.65
CA SER A 329 16.13 2.63 31.71
C SER A 329 16.75 3.95 31.23
N GLY A 330 17.00 4.08 29.92
CA GLY A 330 17.52 5.31 29.30
C GLY A 330 19.01 5.55 29.55
N ARG A 331 19.76 4.58 30.09
CA ARG A 331 21.21 4.69 30.30
C ARG A 331 22.03 4.52 29.01
N GLY A 332 21.38 4.18 27.88
CA GLY A 332 22.00 4.02 26.57
C GLY A 332 21.30 4.70 25.38
N ALA A 333 20.25 5.53 25.59
CA ALA A 333 19.54 6.19 24.49
C ALA A 333 20.08 7.61 24.21
N PRO A 334 20.25 8.04 22.93
CA PRO A 334 20.57 9.43 22.61
C PRO A 334 19.40 10.34 23.02
N ARG A 335 19.75 11.47 23.65
CA ARG A 335 18.82 12.47 24.21
C ARG A 335 17.76 12.88 23.17
N GLY A 336 16.51 12.77 23.61
CA GLY A 336 15.33 12.98 22.78
C GLY A 336 15.02 14.44 22.50
N ASP A 337 14.33 14.63 21.39
CA ASP A 337 13.27 15.60 21.23
C ASP A 337 12.19 14.96 20.34
N VAL A 338 10.93 15.30 20.62
CA VAL A 338 9.72 14.93 19.85
C VAL A 338 9.13 13.54 20.17
N PHE A 339 8.43 13.44 21.30
CA PHE A 339 7.25 12.57 21.39
C PHE A 339 6.00 13.47 21.41
N ASP A 340 5.46 13.73 20.22
CA ASP A 340 4.18 14.41 20.02
C ASP A 340 3.09 13.49 20.59
N LYS A 341 2.62 13.81 21.80
CA LYS A 341 1.38 13.27 22.34
C LYS A 341 0.24 13.79 21.47
N ARG A 342 -0.36 12.95 20.63
CA ARG A 342 -1.66 13.29 20.05
C ARG A 342 -2.63 12.11 20.03
N PRO A 343 -3.93 12.45 20.14
CA PRO A 343 -4.88 11.84 21.07
C PRO A 343 -5.43 10.48 20.63
#